data_AF-A0A1H7RLB9-F1
#
_entry.id   AF-A0A1H7RLB9-F1
#
_cell.length_a   1.000
_cell.length_b   1.000
_cell.length_c   1.000
_cell.angle_alpha   90.00
_cell.angle_beta   90.00
_cell.angle_gamma   90.00
#
_symmetry.space_group_name_H-M   'P 1'
#
loop_
_entity.id
_entity.type
_entity.pdbx_description
1 polymer ?
#
loop_
_entity_poly.entity_id
_entity_poly.type
_entity_poly.pdbx_seq_one_letter_code
_entity_poly.pdbx_strand_id
1 'polypeptide(L)'
;MTLEMRELKGDDLFTLLPIIGKLDIKDDFVKIFEENAESGKVVPMDHKKKEPTKAELAKQEAEAEKRGMEAMAGLLQKTLLNIGKIKTDINSLFADLTGKRVKDIQELGLKEYTALLIAFFKKEELKDFFSSIASLL
;
A
#
# COMPACT_ATOMS: atom_id res chain seq x y z
N MET A 1 18.66 -12.41 -9.86
CA MET A 1 19.04 -11.87 -8.53
C MET A 1 17.84 -11.11 -7.97
N THR A 2 17.68 -10.98 -6.66
CA THR A 2 16.66 -10.07 -6.11
C THR A 2 17.33 -8.71 -5.93
N LEU A 3 16.84 -7.68 -6.63
CA LEU A 3 17.30 -6.31 -6.39
C LEU A 3 16.77 -5.84 -5.04
N GLU A 4 17.66 -5.35 -4.17
CA GLU A 4 17.27 -4.75 -2.91
C GLU A 4 16.85 -3.29 -3.13
N MET A 5 15.75 -2.89 -2.47
CA MET A 5 15.25 -1.53 -2.47
C MET A 5 15.57 -0.87 -1.13
N ARG A 6 16.07 0.37 -1.16
CA ARG A 6 16.19 1.19 0.05
C ARG A 6 14.82 1.41 0.72
N GLU A 7 14.85 1.84 1.97
CA GLU A 7 13.63 2.28 2.67
C GLU A 7 12.97 3.46 1.94
N LEU A 8 11.65 3.52 2.03
CA LEU A 8 10.88 4.67 1.56
C LEU A 8 11.11 5.86 2.50
N LYS A 9 11.29 7.04 1.90
CA LYS A 9 11.45 8.33 2.59
C LYS A 9 10.38 9.30 2.11
N GLY A 10 10.20 10.40 2.84
CA GLY A 10 9.14 11.38 2.53
C GLY A 10 9.18 11.93 1.09
N ASP A 11 10.37 12.06 0.50
CA ASP A 11 10.54 12.51 -0.89
C ASP A 11 9.90 11.55 -1.91
N ASP A 12 9.80 10.26 -1.58
CA ASP A 12 9.20 9.24 -2.45
C ASP A 12 7.70 9.49 -2.67
N LEU A 13 7.05 10.28 -1.81
CA LEU A 13 5.66 10.71 -1.99
C LEU A 13 5.46 11.44 -3.33
N PHE A 14 6.44 12.23 -3.77
CA PHE A 14 6.35 12.99 -5.03
C PHE A 14 6.41 12.09 -6.27
N THR A 15 6.87 10.84 -6.13
CA THR A 15 6.82 9.84 -7.20
C THR A 15 5.64 8.88 -7.01
N LEU A 16 5.32 8.52 -5.77
CA LEU A 16 4.25 7.59 -5.41
C LEU A 16 2.86 8.16 -5.69
N LEU A 17 2.58 9.40 -5.28
CA LEU A 17 1.26 10.02 -5.43
C LEU A 17 0.85 10.21 -6.90
N PRO A 18 1.73 10.64 -7.82
CA PRO A 18 1.40 10.65 -9.25
C PRO A 18 1.09 9.27 -9.83
N ILE A 19 1.79 8.21 -9.39
CA ILE A 19 1.48 6.83 -9.79
C ILE A 19 0.05 6.50 -9.35
N ILE A 20 -0.26 6.71 -8.06
CA ILE A 20 -1.60 6.50 -7.50
C ILE A 20 -2.66 7.27 -8.29
N GLY A 21 -2.43 8.55 -8.58
CA GLY A 21 -3.35 9.39 -9.36
C GLY A 21 -3.60 8.86 -10.78
N LYS A 22 -2.59 8.28 -11.43
CA LYS A 22 -2.71 7.67 -12.77
C LYS A 22 -3.41 6.30 -12.77
N LEU A 23 -3.46 5.61 -11.62
CA LEU A 23 -4.12 4.32 -11.48
C LEU A 23 -5.65 4.43 -11.33
N ASP A 24 -6.17 5.65 -11.16
CA ASP A 24 -7.61 5.93 -10.96
C ASP A 24 -8.23 5.05 -9.86
N ILE A 25 -7.51 4.93 -8.74
CA ILE A 25 -7.89 4.06 -7.62
C ILE A 25 -8.78 4.77 -6.61
N LYS A 26 -9.34 5.94 -6.94
CA LYS A 26 -10.08 6.77 -5.98
C LYS A 26 -11.17 5.96 -5.26
N ASP A 27 -11.95 5.17 -6.00
CA ASP A 27 -13.03 4.37 -5.43
C ASP A 27 -12.51 3.20 -4.58
N ASP A 28 -11.40 2.58 -4.98
CA ASP A 28 -10.76 1.53 -4.18
C ASP A 28 -10.20 2.13 -2.88
N PHE A 29 -9.59 3.31 -2.97
CA PHE A 29 -9.12 4.09 -1.84
C PHE A 29 -10.29 4.36 -0.88
N VAL A 30 -11.37 4.99 -1.37
CA VAL A 30 -12.57 5.29 -0.59
C VAL A 30 -13.16 4.04 0.07
N LYS A 31 -13.25 2.91 -0.63
CA LYS A 31 -13.72 1.64 -0.04
C LYS A 31 -12.83 1.16 1.10
N ILE A 32 -11.51 1.21 0.92
CA ILE A 32 -10.56 0.87 1.98
C ILE A 32 -10.78 1.79 3.20
N PHE A 33 -11.11 3.08 2.99
CA PHE A 33 -11.44 3.98 4.10
C PHE A 33 -12.80 3.70 4.74
N GLU A 34 -13.87 3.48 3.96
CA GLU A 34 -15.21 3.21 4.47
C GLU A 34 -15.23 1.93 5.32
N GLU A 35 -14.60 0.86 4.83
CA GLU A 35 -14.47 -0.40 5.55
C GLU A 35 -13.67 -0.23 6.86
N ASN A 36 -12.68 0.66 6.88
CA ASN A 36 -11.92 1.01 8.08
C ASN A 36 -12.73 1.84 9.09
N ALA A 37 -13.48 2.84 8.63
CA ALA A 37 -14.36 3.66 9.49
C ALA A 37 -15.48 2.84 10.13
N GLU A 38 -16.04 1.85 9.42
CA GLU A 38 -17.10 0.99 9.94
C GLU A 38 -16.61 0.02 11.02
N SER A 39 -15.37 -0.43 10.94
CA SER A 39 -14.77 -1.27 12.00
C SER A 39 -14.52 -0.54 13.32
N GLY A 40 -14.49 0.80 13.29
CA GLY A 40 -14.38 1.65 14.47
C GLY A 40 -15.71 1.93 15.16
N LYS A 41 -16.85 1.55 14.57
CA LYS A 41 -18.18 1.73 15.18
C LYS A 41 -18.42 0.65 16.25
N VAL A 42 -17.77 0.81 17.39
CA VAL A 42 -18.29 0.26 18.64
C VAL A 42 -19.60 0.97 18.91
N VAL A 43 -20.74 0.35 18.62
CA VAL A 43 -22.06 0.84 19.05
C VAL A 43 -22.08 0.73 20.58
N PRO A 44 -22.01 1.83 21.34
CA PRO A 44 -22.09 1.75 22.79
C PRO A 44 -23.56 1.62 23.14
N MET A 45 -24.04 0.39 23.34
CA MET A 45 -25.18 0.20 24.23
C MET A 45 -24.62 0.12 25.65
N ASP A 46 -24.91 1.16 26.42
CA ASP A 46 -24.46 1.48 27.78
C ASP A 46 -23.14 2.25 27.94
N HIS A 47 -23.24 3.34 28.72
CA HIS A 47 -22.23 4.34 29.05
C HIS A 47 -21.05 3.83 29.91
N LYS A 48 -20.54 2.62 29.66
CA LYS A 48 -19.29 2.13 30.26
C LYS A 48 -18.39 1.60 29.15
N LYS A 49 -17.39 2.40 28.76
CA LYS A 49 -16.24 1.92 27.98
C LYS A 49 -15.59 0.78 28.76
N LYS A 50 -15.96 -0.46 28.44
CA LYS A 50 -15.24 -1.65 28.88
C LYS A 50 -13.96 -1.68 28.05
N GLU A 51 -12.80 -1.63 28.70
CA GLU A 51 -11.54 -1.82 27.98
C GLU A 51 -11.61 -3.17 27.24
N PRO A 52 -11.32 -3.18 25.93
CA PRO A 52 -11.40 -4.40 25.16
C PRO A 52 -10.42 -5.44 25.74
N THR A 53 -10.87 -6.68 25.79
CA THR A 53 -10.04 -7.79 26.28
C THR A 53 -8.86 -8.03 25.32
N LYS A 54 -7.77 -8.66 25.81
CA LYS A 54 -6.64 -9.05 24.94
C LYS A 54 -7.08 -9.87 23.71
N ALA A 55 -8.11 -10.69 23.84
CA ALA A 55 -8.65 -11.48 22.74
C ALA A 55 -9.43 -10.62 21.73
N GLU A 56 -10.17 -9.61 22.18
CA GLU A 56 -10.87 -8.66 21.30
C GLU A 56 -9.88 -7.73 20.58
N LEU A 57 -8.84 -7.26 21.27
CA LEU A 57 -7.75 -6.48 20.66
C LEU A 57 -7.03 -7.28 19.57
N ALA A 58 -6.62 -8.52 19.86
CA ALA A 58 -5.95 -9.37 18.88
C ALA A 58 -6.84 -9.68 17.66
N LYS A 59 -8.15 -9.83 17.87
CA LYS A 59 -9.12 -10.03 16.78
C LYS A 59 -9.26 -8.77 15.91
N GLN A 60 -9.34 -7.59 16.52
CA GLN A 60 -9.40 -6.31 15.81
C GLN A 60 -8.11 -6.06 15.00
N GLU A 61 -6.94 -6.37 15.56
CA GLU A 61 -5.65 -6.28 14.87
C GLU A 61 -5.60 -7.21 13.65
N ALA A 62 -6.03 -8.47 13.80
CA ALA A 62 -6.05 -9.43 12.70
C ALA A 62 -7.04 -9.02 11.58
N GLU A 63 -8.21 -8.46 11.94
CA GLU A 63 -9.18 -7.93 10.98
C GLU A 63 -8.66 -6.67 10.26
N ALA A 64 -7.90 -5.82 10.94
CA ALA A 64 -7.22 -4.67 10.33
C ALA A 64 -6.09 -5.11 9.39
N GLU A 65 -5.27 -6.08 9.79
CA GLU A 65 -4.20 -6.66 8.96
C GLU A 65 -4.77 -7.27 7.67
N LYS A 66 -5.85 -8.06 7.79
CA LYS A 66 -6.52 -8.67 6.64
C LYS A 66 -7.00 -7.62 5.64
N ARG A 67 -7.67 -6.56 6.12
CA ARG A 67 -8.15 -5.47 5.26
C ARG A 67 -7.00 -4.70 4.61
N GLY A 68 -5.93 -4.43 5.35
CA GLY A 68 -4.72 -3.84 4.80
C GLY A 68 -4.09 -4.70 3.69
N MET A 69 -4.09 -6.02 3.86
CA MET A 69 -3.61 -6.95 2.84
C MET A 69 -4.51 -6.96 1.59
N GLU A 70 -5.84 -6.96 1.75
CA GLU A 70 -6.81 -6.89 0.65
C GLU A 70 -6.68 -5.57 -0.13
N ALA A 71 -6.53 -4.45 0.60
CA ALA A 71 -6.28 -3.13 0.04
C ALA A 71 -5.02 -3.10 -0.84
N MET A 72 -3.90 -3.59 -0.30
CA MET A 72 -2.61 -3.63 -1.01
C MET A 72 -2.64 -4.60 -2.21
N ALA A 73 -3.36 -5.71 -2.10
CA ALA A 73 -3.58 -6.63 -3.22
C ALA A 73 -4.40 -5.97 -4.34
N GLY A 74 -5.46 -5.23 -4.00
CA GLY A 74 -6.24 -4.44 -4.96
C GLY A 74 -5.40 -3.38 -5.65
N LEU A 75 -4.54 -2.67 -4.92
CA LEU A 75 -3.61 -1.70 -5.47
C LEU A 75 -2.58 -2.33 -6.42
N LEU A 76 -1.99 -3.47 -6.04
CA LEU A 76 -1.11 -4.24 -6.92
C LEU A 76 -1.85 -4.68 -8.19
N GLN A 77 -3.07 -5.20 -8.08
CA GLN A 77 -3.88 -5.58 -9.24
C GLN A 77 -4.12 -4.40 -10.18
N LYS A 78 -4.53 -3.24 -9.65
CA LYS A 78 -4.74 -2.02 -10.44
C LYS A 78 -3.45 -1.53 -11.10
N THR A 79 -2.32 -1.65 -10.41
CA THR A 79 -0.98 -1.38 -10.93
C THR A 79 -0.67 -2.28 -12.13
N LEU A 80 -0.93 -3.59 -12.03
CA LEU A 80 -0.72 -4.53 -13.12
C LEU A 80 -1.63 -4.25 -14.32
N LEU A 81 -2.92 -3.97 -14.09
CA LEU A 81 -3.89 -3.67 -15.15
C LEU A 81 -3.57 -2.37 -15.90
N ASN A 82 -2.92 -1.41 -15.24
CA ASN A 82 -2.56 -0.11 -15.81
C ASN A 82 -1.06 0.06 -16.02
N ILE A 83 -0.27 -1.02 -15.97
CA ILE A 83 1.20 -0.96 -15.93
C ILE A 83 1.80 -0.19 -17.11
N GLY A 84 1.15 -0.24 -18.28
CA GLY A 84 1.56 0.54 -19.45
C GLY A 84 1.44 2.05 -19.26
N LYS A 85 0.40 2.53 -18.55
CA LYS A 85 0.14 3.95 -18.30
C LYS A 85 1.14 4.56 -17.31
N ILE A 86 1.59 3.75 -16.36
CA ILE A 86 2.52 4.18 -15.29
C ILE A 86 3.96 3.75 -15.54
N LYS A 87 4.26 3.14 -16.70
CA LYS A 87 5.57 2.54 -17.02
C LYS A 87 6.74 3.48 -16.72
N THR A 88 6.63 4.74 -17.11
CA THR A 88 7.73 5.71 -16.92
C THR A 88 7.95 5.97 -15.44
N ASP A 89 6.88 6.23 -14.68
CA ASP A 89 6.98 6.60 -13.27
C ASP A 89 7.46 5.41 -12.42
N ILE A 90 6.92 4.21 -12.65
CA ILE A 90 7.29 3.03 -11.87
C ILE A 90 8.74 2.60 -12.14
N ASN A 91 9.23 2.75 -13.37
CA ASN A 91 10.64 2.48 -13.67
C ASN A 91 11.56 3.51 -13.02
N SER A 92 11.16 4.79 -12.98
CA SER A 92 11.91 5.83 -12.28
C SER A 92 11.94 5.58 -10.77
N LEU A 93 10.80 5.22 -10.18
CA LEU A 93 10.72 4.84 -8.77
C LEU A 93 11.65 3.67 -8.45
N PHE A 94 11.56 2.59 -9.21
CA PHE A 94 12.39 1.41 -8.99
C PHE A 94 13.87 1.66 -9.23
N ALA A 95 14.23 2.49 -10.21
CA ALA A 95 15.60 2.90 -10.44
C ALA A 95 16.16 3.62 -9.20
N ASP A 96 15.41 4.58 -8.67
CA ASP A 96 15.82 5.35 -7.50
C ASP A 96 15.87 4.47 -6.23
N LEU A 97 14.89 3.59 -6.03
CA LEU A 97 14.86 2.69 -4.88
C LEU A 97 15.99 1.66 -4.90
N THR A 98 16.45 1.23 -6.07
CA THR A 98 17.51 0.21 -6.20
C THR A 98 18.89 0.81 -6.49
N GLY A 99 19.01 2.14 -6.60
CA GLY A 99 20.22 2.82 -7.03
C GLY A 99 20.68 2.42 -8.44
N LYS A 100 19.76 1.98 -9.30
CA LYS A 100 20.01 1.58 -10.68
C LYS A 100 19.62 2.68 -11.65
N ARG A 101 20.01 2.55 -12.92
CA ARG A 101 19.49 3.40 -13.97
C ARG A 101 18.15 2.86 -14.42
N VAL A 102 17.27 3.74 -14.90
CA VAL A 102 15.98 3.38 -15.52
C VAL A 102 16.15 2.32 -16.61
N LYS A 103 17.22 2.40 -17.41
CA LYS A 103 17.52 1.42 -18.46
C LYS A 103 17.78 0.02 -17.89
N ASP A 104 18.49 -0.08 -16.77
CA ASP A 104 18.80 -1.36 -16.13
C ASP A 104 17.50 -2.01 -15.59
N ILE A 105 16.55 -1.20 -15.10
CA ILE A 105 15.22 -1.67 -14.68
C ILE A 105 14.40 -2.20 -15.85
N GLN A 106 14.47 -1.53 -17.01
CA GLN A 106 13.73 -1.93 -18.22
C GLN A 106 14.26 -3.21 -18.87
N GLU A 107 15.52 -3.56 -18.63
CA GLU A 107 16.17 -4.76 -19.15
C GLU A 107 15.94 -6.00 -18.24
N LEU A 108 15.29 -5.83 -17.09
CA LEU A 108 14.96 -6.94 -16.20
C LEU A 108 14.07 -7.98 -16.87
N GLY A 109 14.34 -9.26 -16.58
CA GLY A 109 13.46 -10.34 -17.00
C GLY A 109 12.11 -10.26 -16.29
N LEU A 110 11.06 -10.83 -16.90
CA LEU A 110 9.68 -10.81 -16.37
C LEU A 110 9.59 -11.23 -14.90
N LYS A 111 10.31 -12.29 -14.52
CA LYS A 111 10.34 -12.79 -13.13
C LYS A 111 10.96 -11.76 -12.18
N GLU A 112 12.04 -11.10 -12.57
CA GLU A 112 12.76 -10.14 -11.73
C GLU A 112 11.95 -8.85 -11.58
N TYR A 113 11.35 -8.35 -12.66
CA TYR A 113 10.49 -7.17 -12.62
C TYR A 113 9.23 -7.41 -11.78
N THR A 114 8.60 -8.59 -11.93
CA THR A 114 7.43 -8.96 -11.12
C THR A 114 7.80 -9.11 -9.64
N ALA A 115 8.96 -9.69 -9.33
CA ALA A 115 9.45 -9.77 -7.96
C ALA A 115 9.69 -8.36 -7.37
N LEU A 116 10.17 -7.41 -8.17
CA LEU A 116 10.38 -6.03 -7.74
C LEU A 116 9.06 -5.32 -7.40
N LEU A 117 8.02 -5.49 -8.22
CA LEU A 117 6.66 -5.03 -7.92
C LEU A 117 6.16 -5.61 -6.60
N ILE A 118 6.23 -6.94 -6.44
CA ILE A 118 5.75 -7.61 -5.23
C ILE A 118 6.53 -7.13 -3.99
N ALA A 119 7.86 -7.00 -4.10
CA ALA A 119 8.68 -6.53 -3.00
C ALA A 119 8.35 -5.09 -2.60
N PHE A 120 8.01 -4.22 -3.57
CA PHE A 120 7.61 -2.85 -3.30
C PHE A 120 6.31 -2.79 -2.49
N PHE A 121 5.27 -3.52 -2.91
CA PHE A 121 3.98 -3.54 -2.20
C PHE A 121 4.02 -4.28 -0.85
N LYS A 122 5.13 -4.96 -0.51
CA LYS A 122 5.37 -5.59 0.79
C LYS A 122 6.15 -4.72 1.78
N LYS A 123 6.51 -3.49 1.39
CA LYS A 123 7.20 -2.56 2.28
C LYS A 123 6.31 -2.11 3.43
N GLU A 124 6.80 -2.25 4.66
CA GLU A 124 6.08 -1.81 5.88
C GLU A 124 5.81 -0.30 5.85
N GLU A 125 6.69 0.48 5.22
CA GLU A 125 6.53 1.92 5.09
C GLU A 125 5.26 2.31 4.31
N LEU A 126 4.76 1.44 3.41
CA LEU A 126 3.49 1.66 2.72
C LEU A 126 2.29 1.44 3.66
N LYS A 127 2.38 0.46 4.56
CA LYS A 127 1.35 0.22 5.59
C LYS A 127 1.23 1.43 6.51
N ASP A 128 2.35 1.97 6.97
CA ASP A 128 2.38 3.17 7.83
C ASP A 128 1.81 4.39 7.11
N PHE A 129 2.15 4.57 5.83
CA PHE A 129 1.62 5.64 5.00
C PHE A 129 0.10 5.57 4.85
N PHE A 130 -0.45 4.42 4.47
CA PHE A 130 -1.90 4.26 4.30
C PHE A 130 -2.65 4.37 5.63
N SER A 131 -2.07 3.86 6.72
CA SER A 131 -2.63 4.02 8.07
C SER A 131 -2.68 5.50 8.49
N SER A 132 -1.64 6.27 8.18
CA SER A 132 -1.58 7.71 8.47
C SER A 132 -2.65 8.48 7.69
N ILE A 133 -2.84 8.17 6.40
CA ILE A 133 -3.91 8.79 5.60
C ILE A 133 -5.29 8.42 6.16
N ALA A 134 -5.49 7.17 6.59
CA ALA A 134 -6.76 6.73 7.15
C ALA A 134 -7.13 7.48 8.44
N SER A 135 -6.14 7.91 9.22
CA SER A 135 -6.38 8.69 10.44
C SER A 135 -6.87 10.14 10.21
N LEU A 136 -6.79 10.65 8.99
CA LEU A 136 -7.26 12.01 8.64
C LEU A 136 -8.79 12.08 8.42
N LEU A 137 -9.49 10.94 8.49
CA LEU A 137 -10.92 10.77 8.24
C LEU A 137 -11.61 10.17 9.47
#